data_AF-A0A821GQZ0-F1
#
_entry.id   AF-A0A821GQZ0-F1
#
_cell.length_a   1.000
_cell.length_b   1.000
_cell.length_c   1.000
_cell.angle_alpha   90.00
_cell.angle_beta   90.00
_cell.angle_gamma   90.00
#
_symmetry.space_group_name_H-M   'P 1'
#
loop_
_entity.id
_entity.type
_entity.pdbx_description
1 polymer ?
#
loop_
_entity_poly.entity_id
_entity_poly.type
_entity_poly.pdbx_seq_one_letter_code
_entity_poly.pdbx_strand_id
1 'polypeptide(L)' 'LDKFSMEWNYQDVSYWLMENGFEKFVNKFQEEEIDGLSLLNLSSSSIDELLSINTAADIVKKPTI' A
#
# COMPACT_ATOMS: atom_id res chain seq x y z
N LEU A 1 -4.22 -20.93 -2.97
CA LEU A 1 -3.60 -19.68 -3.45
C LEU A 1 -3.91 -19.57 -4.92
N ASP A 2 -4.56 -18.47 -5.33
CA ASP A 2 -4.80 -18.21 -6.75
C ASP A 2 -3.45 -18.09 -7.47
N LYS A 3 -3.27 -18.90 -8.51
CA LYS A 3 -1.99 -19.01 -9.23
C LYS A 3 -1.62 -17.68 -9.92
N PHE A 4 -2.58 -16.80 -10.10
CA PHE A 4 -2.45 -15.52 -10.81
C PHE A 4 -1.80 -14.41 -9.98
N SER A 5 -1.93 -14.45 -8.66
CA SER A 5 -1.42 -13.38 -7.80
C SER A 5 0.12 -13.31 -7.75
N MET A 6 0.85 -14.33 -8.23
CA MET A 6 2.32 -14.29 -8.29
C MET A 6 2.86 -13.59 -9.55
N GLU A 7 2.04 -13.40 -10.57
CA GLU A 7 2.43 -12.73 -11.83
C GLU A 7 1.99 -11.26 -11.87
N TRP A 8 1.25 -10.82 -10.84
CA TRP A 8 0.77 -9.44 -10.75
C TRP A 8 1.93 -8.48 -10.53
N ASN A 9 1.99 -7.45 -11.38
CA ASN A 9 2.84 -6.30 -11.15
C ASN A 9 2.12 -5.29 -10.21
N TYR A 10 2.81 -4.21 -9.84
CA TYR A 10 2.26 -3.18 -8.96
C TYR A 10 0.99 -2.49 -9.52
N GLN A 11 0.81 -2.47 -10.84
CA GLN A 11 -0.40 -1.91 -11.48
C GLN A 11 -1.59 -2.85 -11.32
N ASP A 12 -1.38 -4.16 -11.47
CA ASP A 12 -2.41 -5.18 -11.22
C ASP A 12 -2.85 -5.18 -9.76
N VAL A 13 -1.89 -5.07 -8.83
CA VAL A 13 -2.15 -4.91 -7.39
C VAL A 13 -2.93 -3.63 -7.12
N SER A 14 -2.57 -2.51 -7.77
CA SER A 14 -3.29 -1.24 -7.65
C SER A 14 -4.74 -1.39 -8.10
N TYR A 15 -4.97 -2.03 -9.25
CA TYR A 15 -6.32 -2.28 -9.77
C TYR A 15 -7.12 -3.15 -8.82
N TRP A 16 -6.51 -4.22 -8.29
CA TRP A 16 -7.15 -5.08 -7.29
C TRP A 16 -7.52 -4.32 -6.02
N LEU A 17 -6.65 -3.43 -5.53
CA LEU A 17 -6.97 -2.57 -4.38
C LEU A 17 -8.17 -1.68 -4.67
N MET A 18 -8.27 -1.08 -5.87
CA MET A 18 -9.42 -0.26 -6.26
C MET A 18 -10.72 -1.06 -6.30
N GLU A 19 -10.73 -2.21 -6.99
CA GLU A 19 -11.92 -3.08 -7.11
C GLU A 19 -12.43 -3.59 -5.75
N ASN A 20 -11.55 -3.72 -4.76
CA ASN A 20 -11.89 -4.15 -3.40
C ASN A 20 -12.20 -2.98 -2.45
N GLY A 21 -12.24 -1.73 -2.92
CA GLY A 21 -12.56 -0.54 -2.11
C GLY A 21 -11.41 -0.03 -1.24
N PHE A 22 -10.17 -0.42 -1.55
CA PHE A 22 -8.94 -0.01 -0.89
C PHE A 22 -8.19 1.10 -1.65
N GLU A 23 -8.90 1.87 -2.47
CA GLU A 23 -8.36 2.97 -3.32
C GLU A 23 -7.41 3.91 -2.57
N LYS A 24 -7.70 4.22 -1.31
CA LYS A 24 -6.87 5.09 -0.45
C LYS A 24 -5.45 4.58 -0.22
N PHE A 25 -5.21 3.28 -0.40
CA PHE A 25 -3.90 2.65 -0.23
C PHE A 25 -3.14 2.49 -1.55
N VAL A 26 -3.78 2.74 -2.70
CA VAL A 26 -3.17 2.57 -4.03
C VAL A 26 -1.91 3.38 -4.17
N ASN A 27 -1.93 4.68 -3.81
CA ASN A 27 -0.74 5.53 -3.88
C ASN A 27 0.43 4.94 -3.07
N LYS A 28 0.15 4.43 -1.87
CA LYS A 28 1.17 3.88 -0.99
C LYS A 28 1.77 2.57 -1.53
N PHE A 29 0.92 1.71 -2.09
CA PHE A 29 1.37 0.46 -2.72
C PHE A 29 2.11 0.71 -4.03
N GLN A 30 1.79 1.78 -4.76
CA GLN A 30 2.54 2.21 -5.94
C GLN A 30 3.90 2.82 -5.59
N GLU A 31 3.97 3.68 -4.57
CA GLU A 31 5.23 4.27 -4.09
C GLU A 31 6.25 3.22 -3.66
N GLU A 32 5.78 2.15 -3.03
CA GLU A 32 6.61 1.05 -2.54
C GLU A 32 6.72 -0.11 -3.56
N GLU A 33 6.19 0.09 -4.77
CA GLU A 33 6.19 -0.89 -5.88
C GLU A 33 5.74 -2.30 -5.47
N ILE A 34 4.71 -2.39 -4.62
CA ILE A 34 4.20 -3.66 -4.10
C ILE A 34 3.57 -4.47 -5.23
N ASP A 35 4.30 -5.48 -5.70
CA ASP A 35 3.83 -6.48 -6.65
C ASP A 35 3.04 -7.60 -5.95
N GLY A 36 2.48 -8.52 -6.74
CA GLY A 36 1.62 -9.57 -6.19
C GLY A 36 2.36 -10.56 -5.29
N LEU A 37 3.66 -10.80 -5.52
CA LEU A 37 4.47 -11.63 -4.65
C LEU A 37 4.72 -10.94 -3.30
N SER A 38 5.01 -9.65 -3.33
CA SER A 38 5.17 -8.80 -2.14
C SER A 38 3.86 -8.70 -1.37
N LEU A 39 2.72 -8.57 -2.07
CA LEU A 39 1.39 -8.58 -1.48
C LEU A 39 1.08 -9.89 -0.74
N LEU A 40 1.45 -11.04 -1.32
CA LEU A 40 1.26 -12.34 -0.69
C LEU A 40 2.20 -12.58 0.51
N ASN A 41 3.38 -11.96 0.49
CA ASN A 41 4.36 -12.02 1.57
C ASN A 41 4.17 -10.93 2.64
N LEU A 42 3.25 -9.98 2.45
CA LEU A 42 2.93 -8.97 3.44
C LEU A 42 2.33 -9.62 4.69
N SER A 43 3.13 -9.65 5.75
CA SER A 43 2.67 -10.05 7.08
C SER A 43 1.82 -8.94 7.71
N SER A 44 0.95 -9.28 8.65
CA SER A 44 0.13 -8.28 9.36
C SER A 44 0.99 -7.17 10.00
N SER A 45 2.16 -7.52 10.56
CA SER A 45 3.12 -6.55 11.10
C SER A 45 3.67 -5.59 10.04
N SER A 46 3.96 -6.10 8.83
CA SER A 46 4.48 -5.28 7.73
C SER A 46 3.41 -4.34 7.17
N ILE A 47 2.14 -4.76 7.20
CA ILE A 47 1.01 -3.92 6.79
C ILE A 47 0.83 -2.77 7.79
N ASP A 48 0.88 -3.02 9.09
CA ASP A 48 0.80 -1.95 10.08
C ASP A 48 1.93 -0.93 9.91
N GLU A 49 3.16 -1.35 9.63
CA GLU A 49 4.28 -0.44 9.32
C GLU A 49 4.05 0.36 8.02
N LEU A 50 3.58 -0.30 6.96
CA LEU A 50 3.26 0.34 5.67
C LEU A 50 2.11 1.36 5.79
N LEU A 51 1.15 1.11 6.68
CA LEU A 51 -0.04 1.94 6.88
C LEU A 51 0.13 2.98 8.01
N SER A 52 1.10 2.79 8.91
CA SER A 52 1.36 3.70 10.06
C SER A 52 1.90 5.07 9.65
N ILE A 53 2.17 5.29 8.37
CA ILE A 53 2.52 6.58 7.80
C ILE A 53 1.26 7.35 7.37
N ASN A 54 0.44 7.78 8.34
CA ASN A 54 -0.32 9.06 8.27
C ASN A 54 -1.18 9.36 9.52
N THR A 55 -0.57 9.34 10.72
CA THR A 55 -1.15 10.07 11.88
C THR A 55 -0.15 10.97 12.61
N ALA A 56 0.99 11.31 11.99
CA ALA A 56 1.96 12.25 12.59
C ALA A 56 2.57 13.29 11.63
N ALA A 57 2.37 13.19 10.30
CA ALA A 57 2.98 14.14 9.36
C ALA A 57 2.15 15.42 9.07
N ASP A 58 0.87 15.47 9.46
CA ASP A 58 0.02 16.67 9.28
C ASP A 58 0.07 17.67 10.46
N ILE A 59 0.83 17.39 11.53
CA ILE A 59 0.93 18.30 12.71
C ILE A 59 2.19 19.19 12.67
N VAL A 60 3.13 18.96 11.74
CA VAL A 60 4.38 19.76 11.64
C VAL A 60 4.47 20.51 10.31
N LYS A 61 3.39 21.21 9.94
CA LYS A 61 3.49 22.43 9.13
C LYS A 61 2.78 23.57 9.85
N LYS A 62 3.27 23.94 11.04
CA LYS A 62 3.05 25.30 11.53
C LYS A 62 4.16 26.18 10.96
N PRO A 63 3.85 27.26 10.22
CA PRO A 63 4.86 28.26 9.90
C PRO A 63 5.26 28.93 11.21
N THR A 64 6.52 28.75 11.60
CA THR A 64 7.12 29.58 12.65
C THR A 64 7.46 30.92 12.02
N ILE A 65 6.56 31.89 12.22
CA ILE A 65 6.85 33.33 12.09
C ILE A 65 7.55 33.76 13.39
#